data_AF-A0AAV2ATX4-F1
#
_entry.id   AF-A0AAV2ATX4-F1
#
_cell.length_a   1.000
_cell.length_b   1.000
_cell.length_c   1.000
_cell.angle_alpha   90.00
_cell.angle_beta   90.00
_cell.angle_gamma   90.00
#
_symmetry.space_group_name_H-M   'P 1'
#
loop_
_entity.id
_entity.type
_entity.pdbx_description
1 polymer ?
#
loop_
_entity_poly.entity_id
_entity_poly.type
_entity_poly.pdbx_seq_one_letter_code
_entity_poly.pdbx_strand_id
1 'polypeptide(L)'
;MGLIEANLKGMDVLLVSGGKAAHTQAVLSMYMKMDKQKTSFLKVDSAGDVLMEAPEKLAQSLHLFVKGLGFLTSVTLPGVERQKVHQGGGIIHKTLGAVGRRRTLSMEDYDSPRQRRTSLTGNQN
;
A
#
# COMPACT_ATOMS: atom_id res chain seq x y z
N MET A 1 -34.38 6.90 5.45
CA MET A 1 -32.94 6.67 5.69
C MET A 1 -32.79 5.80 6.92
N GLY A 2 -31.97 4.76 6.88
CA GLY A 2 -31.76 3.88 8.04
C GLY A 2 -31.07 4.64 9.17
N LEU A 3 -31.47 4.41 10.43
CA LEU A 3 -30.92 5.06 11.62
C LEU A 3 -29.38 4.96 11.71
N ILE A 4 -28.81 3.88 11.20
CA ILE A 4 -27.35 3.62 11.18
C ILE A 4 -26.62 4.57 10.23
N GLU A 5 -27.14 4.73 9.01
CA GLU A 5 -26.55 5.63 8.00
C GLU A 5 -26.49 7.07 8.52
N ALA A 6 -27.56 7.54 9.15
CA ALA A 6 -27.65 8.90 9.67
C ALA A 6 -26.59 9.21 10.74
N ASN A 7 -26.27 8.24 11.60
CA ASN A 7 -25.28 8.40 12.67
C ASN A 7 -23.83 8.26 12.19
N LEU A 8 -23.59 7.55 11.08
CA LEU A 8 -22.24 7.26 10.57
C LEU A 8 -21.78 8.23 9.46
N LYS A 9 -22.60 9.21 9.04
CA LYS A 9 -22.27 10.19 7.98
C LYS A 9 -20.95 10.96 8.22
N GLY A 10 -20.57 11.15 9.48
CA GLY A 10 -19.36 11.89 9.85
C GLY A 10 -18.08 11.08 9.90
N MET A 11 -18.15 9.74 9.79
CA MET A 11 -17.02 8.85 10.09
C MET A 11 -16.67 7.98 8.89
N ASP A 12 -15.39 7.67 8.75
CA ASP A 12 -14.93 6.63 7.85
C ASP A 12 -15.05 5.27 8.54
N VAL A 13 -15.63 4.30 7.83
CA VAL A 13 -16.01 3.02 8.41
C VAL A 13 -15.37 1.88 7.64
N LEU A 14 -14.73 0.95 8.36
CA LEU A 14 -14.24 -0.30 7.81
C LEU A 14 -15.07 -1.46 8.35
N LEU A 15 -15.94 -2.04 7.51
CA LEU A 15 -16.69 -3.24 7.83
C LEU A 15 -15.83 -4.47 7.53
N VAL A 16 -15.74 -5.41 8.48
CA VAL A 16 -14.91 -6.62 8.35
C VAL A 16 -15.78 -7.86 8.53
N SER A 17 -15.63 -8.86 7.66
CA SER A 17 -16.28 -10.16 7.80
C SER A 17 -15.40 -11.29 7.31
N GLY A 18 -15.43 -12.43 8.01
CA GLY A 18 -14.90 -13.69 7.48
C GLY A 18 -15.83 -14.26 6.41
N GLY A 19 -15.31 -14.92 5.39
CA GLY A 19 -16.09 -15.52 4.32
C GLY A 19 -16.92 -16.72 4.77
N LYS A 20 -16.52 -17.39 5.85
CA LYS A 20 -17.25 -18.50 6.50
C LYS A 20 -18.06 -18.03 7.71
N ALA A 21 -18.11 -16.73 7.98
CA ALA A 21 -18.81 -16.20 9.14
C ALA A 21 -20.33 -16.24 8.94
N ALA A 22 -21.09 -16.63 9.97
CA ALA A 22 -22.55 -16.68 9.91
C ALA A 22 -23.18 -15.28 9.67
N HIS A 23 -22.50 -14.21 10.07
CA HIS A 23 -22.97 -12.83 9.95
C HIS A 23 -22.60 -12.15 8.62
N THR A 24 -21.91 -12.84 7.69
CA THR A 24 -21.44 -12.26 6.43
C THR A 24 -22.54 -11.58 5.63
N GLN A 25 -23.70 -12.23 5.52
CA GLN A 25 -24.83 -11.71 4.75
C GLN A 25 -25.45 -10.46 5.40
N ALA A 26 -25.45 -10.40 6.74
CA ALA A 26 -25.94 -9.25 7.47
C ALA A 26 -25.02 -8.03 7.28
N VAL A 27 -23.70 -8.23 7.38
CA VAL A 27 -22.70 -7.18 7.15
C VAL A 27 -22.75 -6.69 5.70
N LEU A 28 -22.92 -7.58 4.72
CA LEU A 28 -23.09 -7.19 3.33
C LEU A 28 -24.36 -6.35 3.13
N SER A 29 -25.46 -6.75 3.74
CA SER A 29 -26.72 -6.01 3.68
C SER A 29 -26.62 -4.63 4.35
N MET A 30 -25.80 -4.51 5.40
CA MET A 30 -25.48 -3.24 6.05
C MET A 30 -24.63 -2.36 5.12
N TYR A 31 -23.59 -2.91 4.51
CA TYR A 31 -22.74 -2.21 3.55
C TYR A 31 -23.54 -1.64 2.37
N MET A 32 -24.54 -2.38 1.85
CA MET A 32 -25.40 -1.91 0.76
C MET A 32 -26.28 -0.71 1.15
N LYS A 33 -26.51 -0.49 2.44
CA LYS A 33 -27.31 0.62 2.98
C LYS A 33 -26.45 1.80 3.46
N MET A 34 -25.13 1.72 3.31
CA MET A 34 -24.18 2.77 3.73
C MET A 34 -23.60 3.51 2.53
N ASP A 35 -22.99 4.66 2.79
CA ASP A 35 -22.28 5.43 1.78
C ASP A 35 -20.96 4.74 1.39
N LYS A 36 -20.84 4.39 0.11
CA LYS A 36 -19.69 3.69 -0.48
C LYS A 36 -18.43 4.57 -0.60
N GLN A 37 -18.57 5.89 -0.45
CA GLN A 37 -17.43 6.80 -0.46
C GLN A 37 -16.66 6.76 0.86
N LYS A 38 -17.36 6.58 1.99
CA LYS A 38 -16.78 6.56 3.34
C LYS A 38 -16.68 5.18 3.97
N THR A 39 -17.41 4.22 3.43
CA THR A 39 -17.45 2.86 3.95
C THR A 39 -16.63 1.94 3.07
N SER A 40 -15.66 1.25 3.67
CA SER A 40 -14.90 0.16 3.06
C SER A 40 -15.36 -1.18 3.61
N PHE A 41 -15.37 -2.23 2.78
CA PHE A 41 -15.74 -3.58 3.20
C PHE A 41 -14.59 -4.56 2.93
N LEU A 42 -14.12 -5.22 3.98
CA LEU A 42 -13.08 -6.25 3.95
C LEU A 42 -13.72 -7.62 4.20
N LYS A 43 -13.71 -8.46 3.16
CA LYS A 43 -14.11 -9.86 3.26
C LYS A 43 -12.88 -10.77 3.19
N VAL A 44 -12.71 -11.65 4.17
CA VAL A 44 -11.59 -12.60 4.23
C VAL A 44 -12.11 -14.01 3.96
N ASP A 45 -11.96 -14.51 2.72
CA ASP A 45 -12.66 -15.72 2.24
C ASP A 45 -12.43 -16.99 3.07
N SER A 46 -11.22 -17.23 3.56
CA SER A 46 -10.89 -18.48 4.26
C SER A 46 -11.17 -18.47 5.76
N ALA A 47 -11.65 -17.35 6.33
CA ALA A 47 -11.82 -17.17 7.78
C ALA A 47 -13.29 -17.26 8.23
N GLY A 48 -13.55 -17.95 9.34
CA GLY A 48 -14.79 -17.82 10.11
C GLY A 48 -14.71 -16.63 11.06
N ASP A 49 -13.70 -16.64 11.95
CA ASP A 49 -13.33 -15.48 12.76
C ASP A 49 -12.01 -14.88 12.25
N VAL A 50 -12.09 -13.65 11.75
CA VAL A 50 -10.93 -12.97 11.14
C VAL A 50 -9.85 -12.66 12.17
N LEU A 51 -10.22 -12.36 13.41
CA LEU A 51 -9.25 -12.00 14.45
C LEU A 51 -8.38 -13.20 14.86
N MET A 52 -8.99 -14.39 14.89
CA MET A 52 -8.31 -15.62 15.31
C MET A 52 -7.58 -16.30 14.14
N GLU A 53 -8.20 -16.35 12.96
CA GLU A 53 -7.66 -17.13 11.83
C GLU A 53 -6.73 -16.31 10.92
N ALA A 54 -6.93 -15.00 10.82
CA ALA A 54 -6.17 -14.14 9.90
C ALA A 54 -5.83 -12.76 10.49
N PRO A 55 -5.21 -12.69 11.68
CA PRO A 55 -4.87 -11.41 12.31
C PRO A 55 -3.90 -10.57 11.45
N GLU A 56 -2.98 -11.22 10.74
CA GLU A 56 -1.99 -10.53 9.89
C GLU A 56 -2.65 -9.79 8.73
N LYS A 57 -3.61 -10.42 8.05
CA LYS A 57 -4.35 -9.82 6.93
C LYS A 57 -5.20 -8.65 7.42
N LEU A 58 -5.86 -8.82 8.57
CA LEU A 58 -6.64 -7.77 9.18
C LEU A 58 -5.76 -6.57 9.56
N ALA A 59 -4.61 -6.82 10.20
CA ALA A 59 -3.69 -5.76 10.60
C ALA A 59 -3.16 -4.96 9.40
N GLN A 60 -2.82 -5.65 8.31
CA GLN A 60 -2.40 -4.99 7.05
C GLN A 60 -3.51 -4.13 6.45
N SER A 61 -4.73 -4.66 6.36
CA SER A 61 -5.87 -3.92 5.82
C SER A 61 -6.28 -2.75 6.72
N LEU A 62 -6.24 -2.93 8.04
CA LEU A 62 -6.51 -1.86 9.01
C LEU A 62 -5.48 -0.75 8.90
N HIS A 63 -4.19 -1.09 8.80
CA HIS A 63 -3.13 -0.11 8.59
C HIS A 63 -3.35 0.64 7.28
N LEU A 64 -3.66 -0.04 6.18
CA LEU A 64 -3.95 0.60 4.90
C LEU A 64 -5.13 1.57 5.00
N PHE A 65 -6.19 1.19 5.71
CA PHE A 65 -7.35 2.03 5.95
C PHE A 65 -6.96 3.29 6.73
N VAL A 66 -6.33 3.15 7.89
CA VAL A 66 -5.88 4.27 8.73
C VAL A 66 -4.91 5.19 7.98
N LYS A 67 -4.06 4.63 7.14
CA LYS A 67 -3.14 5.38 6.28
C LYS A 67 -3.85 6.13 5.15
N GLY A 68 -4.92 5.55 4.58
CA GLY A 68 -5.80 6.22 3.62
C GLY A 68 -6.48 7.45 4.22
N LEU A 69 -6.75 7.43 5.53
CA LEU A 69 -7.29 8.57 6.28
C LEU A 69 -6.24 9.65 6.63
N GLY A 70 -4.96 9.41 6.30
CA GLY A 70 -3.85 10.34 6.58
C GLY A 70 -3.15 10.13 7.93
N PHE A 71 -3.52 9.09 8.68
CA PHE A 71 -2.83 8.73 9.94
C PHE A 71 -1.70 7.73 9.69
N LEU A 72 -0.69 7.68 10.58
CA LEU A 72 0.39 6.67 10.54
C LEU A 72 1.16 6.57 9.20
N THR A 73 1.23 7.64 8.40
CA THR A 73 1.86 7.65 7.06
C THR A 73 3.36 7.32 7.06
N SER A 74 4.02 7.54 8.20
CA SER A 74 5.42 7.21 8.44
C SER A 74 5.65 5.71 8.64
N VAL A 75 4.66 4.97 9.13
CA VAL A 75 4.79 3.54 9.42
C VAL A 75 4.82 2.75 8.11
N THR A 76 5.78 1.84 8.01
CA THR A 76 5.91 0.96 6.85
C THR A 76 4.85 -0.13 6.91
N LEU A 77 4.22 -0.40 5.76
CA LEU A 77 3.29 -1.52 5.65
C LEU A 77 4.08 -2.83 5.83
N PRO A 78 3.53 -3.82 6.56
CA PRO A 78 4.12 -5.15 6.65
C PRO A 78 4.30 -5.75 5.25
N GLY A 79 5.50 -6.22 4.92
CA GLY A 79 5.81 -6.76 3.59
C GLY A 79 6.18 -5.72 2.51
N VAL A 80 6.07 -4.41 2.81
CA VAL A 80 6.62 -3.34 1.97
C VAL A 80 7.89 -2.84 2.64
N GLU A 81 9.00 -3.55 2.40
CA GLU A 81 10.32 -3.02 2.75
C GLU A 81 10.56 -1.77 1.90
N ARG A 82 10.36 -0.60 2.51
CA ARG A 82 10.96 0.62 1.98
C ARG A 82 12.45 0.36 1.98
N GLN A 83 13.04 0.23 0.79
CA GLN A 83 14.47 0.26 0.61
C GLN A 83 14.95 1.59 1.18
N LYS A 84 15.31 1.57 2.48
CA LYS A 84 15.97 2.69 3.13
C LYS A 84 17.21 2.90 2.28
N VAL A 85 17.29 4.05 1.62
CA VAL A 85 18.56 4.54 1.11
C VAL A 85 19.38 4.85 2.36
N HIS A 86 19.94 3.81 2.98
CA HIS A 86 21.00 3.96 3.96
C HIS A 86 22.15 4.62 3.19
N GLN A 87 22.33 5.91 3.42
CA GLN A 87 23.66 6.48 3.40
C GLN A 87 24.45 5.77 4.49
N GLY A 88 25.38 4.89 4.08
CA GLY A 88 26.37 4.31 4.98
C GLY A 88 26.30 2.78 5.10
N GLY A 89 27.39 2.13 4.71
CA GLY A 89 27.76 0.78 5.16
C GLY A 89 27.06 -0.37 4.44
N GLY A 90 27.76 -1.05 3.54
CA GLY A 90 27.20 -2.09 2.68
C GLY A 90 26.91 -3.42 3.36
N ILE A 91 25.97 -4.17 2.77
CA ILE A 91 26.11 -5.58 2.35
C ILE A 91 25.22 -5.73 1.11
N ILE A 92 25.79 -6.24 0.01
CA ILE A 92 25.13 -6.40 -1.29
C ILE A 92 24.39 -7.74 -1.27
N HIS A 93 23.08 -7.72 -1.05
CA HIS A 93 22.24 -8.86 -1.44
C HIS A 93 21.79 -8.67 -2.89
N LYS A 94 22.22 -9.60 -3.75
CA LYS A 94 22.11 -9.53 -5.21
C LYS A 94 20.73 -10.03 -5.63
N THR A 95 19.71 -9.16 -5.56
CA THR A 95 18.38 -9.43 -6.14
C THR A 95 18.27 -8.85 -7.54
N LEU A 96 17.74 -9.68 -8.43
CA LEU A 96 17.61 -9.55 -9.88
C LEU A 96 17.06 -8.17 -10.30
N GLY A 97 17.78 -7.48 -11.20
CA GLY A 97 17.35 -6.20 -11.81
C GLY A 97 18.31 -5.02 -11.59
N ALA A 98 19.34 -5.17 -10.76
CA ALA A 98 20.36 -4.13 -10.56
C ALA A 98 21.31 -4.05 -11.77
N VAL A 99 20.90 -3.31 -12.82
CA VAL A 99 21.84 -2.67 -13.75
C VAL A 99 22.90 -1.98 -12.89
N GLY A 100 24.16 -2.41 -13.04
CA GLY A 100 25.28 -2.02 -12.21
C GLY A 100 25.23 -0.54 -11.84
N ARG A 101 25.16 -0.29 -10.52
CA ARG A 101 25.08 1.00 -9.85
C ARG A 101 26.05 1.98 -10.52
N ARG A 102 25.57 2.78 -11.48
CA ARG A 102 26.34 3.89 -12.04
C ARG A 102 26.61 4.83 -10.88
N ARG A 103 27.90 5.10 -10.63
CA ARG A 103 28.34 6.05 -9.60
C ARG A 103 27.57 7.36 -9.83
N THR A 104 26.92 7.87 -8.78
CA THR A 104 26.38 9.23 -8.81
C THR A 104 27.57 10.18 -8.97
N LEU A 105 27.46 11.07 -9.93
CA LEU A 105 28.54 11.98 -10.32
C LEU A 105 28.62 13.11 -9.30
N SER A 106 29.83 13.54 -8.97
CA SER A 106 30.05 14.70 -8.11
C SER A 106 29.58 15.98 -8.82
N MET A 107 29.40 17.06 -8.05
CA MET A 107 29.10 18.39 -8.60
C MET A 107 30.18 18.85 -9.59
N GLU A 108 31.44 18.51 -9.32
CA GLU A 108 32.58 18.78 -10.21
C GLU A 108 32.49 17.96 -11.51
N ASP A 109 32.01 16.71 -11.44
CA ASP A 109 31.80 15.87 -12.62
C ASP A 109 30.68 16.38 -13.54
N TYR A 110 29.75 17.20 -13.02
CA TYR A 110 28.66 17.81 -13.79
C TYR A 110 29.12 18.98 -14.65
N ASP A 111 30.09 19.75 -14.18
CA ASP A 111 30.60 20.93 -14.88
C ASP A 111 31.52 20.59 -16.06
N SER A 112 31.98 19.34 -16.16
CA SER A 112 32.76 18.89 -17.30
C SER A 112 31.87 18.59 -18.53
N PRO A 113 32.11 19.22 -19.71
CA PRO A 113 31.31 18.98 -20.89
C PRO A 113 31.52 17.56 -21.43
N ARG A 114 30.46 16.75 -21.43
CA ARG A 114 30.49 15.36 -21.91
C ARG A 114 30.22 15.24 -23.40
N GLN A 115 31.25 14.85 -24.13
CA GLN A 115 31.23 14.60 -25.58
C GLN A 115 30.22 13.54 -26.06
N ARG A 116 29.65 12.70 -25.18
CA ARG A 116 28.74 11.59 -25.56
C ARG A 116 27.29 11.74 -25.08
N ARG A 117 26.83 12.93 -24.68
CA ARG A 117 25.41 13.12 -24.30
C ARG A 117 24.49 13.46 -25.48
N THR A 118 25.04 13.74 -26.67
CA THR A 118 24.26 14.14 -27.86
C THR A 118 24.34 13.14 -29.02
N SER A 119 24.34 11.82 -28.77
CA SER A 119 23.99 10.88 -29.84
C SER A 119 22.47 10.70 -29.87
N LEU A 120 21.79 11.51 -30.70
CA LEU A 120 20.51 11.11 -31.29
C LEU A 120 20.82 9.86 -32.13
N THR A 121 20.58 8.66 -31.58
CA THR A 121 20.53 7.46 -32.42
C THR A 121 19.24 7.57 -33.24
N GLY A 122 19.34 8.16 -34.43
CA GLY A 122 18.32 8.01 -35.46
C GLY A 122 18.28 6.53 -35.83
N ASN A 123 17.18 5.87 -35.51
CA ASN A 123 16.87 4.55 -36.08
C ASN A 123 16.78 4.71 -37.61
N GLN A 124 17.74 4.15 -38.32
CA GLN A 124 17.57 3.77 -39.72
C GLN A 124 17.91 2.27 -39.85
N ASN A 125 16.96 1.59 -40.49
CA ASN A 125 16.83 0.16 -40.82
C ASN A 125 16.16 -0.72 -39.76
#